data_AF-A0A6I5CMW4-F1
#
_entry.id   AF-A0A6I5CMW4-F1
#
_cell.length_a   1.000
_cell.length_b   1.000
_cell.length_c   1.000
_cell.angle_alpha   90.00
_cell.angle_beta   90.00
_cell.angle_gamma   90.00
#
_symmetry.space_group_name_H-M   'P 1'
#
loop_
_entity.id
_entity.type
_entity.pdbx_description
1 polymer ?
#
loop_
_entity_poly.entity_id
_entity_poly.type
_entity_poly.pdbx_seq_one_letter_code
_entity_poly.pdbx_strand_id
1 'polypeptide(L)' 'MLLLHGFGSDGDRDWVATGTVRALTDAGRTVLVPDLPGHGDSPAPSAAAEAGAPALAAALL' A
#
# COMPACT_ATOMS: atom_id res chain seq x y z
N MET A 1 0.86 -12.14 0.12
CA MET A 1 1.16 -11.27 1.28
C MET A 1 0.78 -9.87 0.88
N LEU A 2 0.12 -9.13 1.76
CA LEU A 2 -0.25 -7.73 1.52
C LEU A 2 0.65 -6.86 2.41
N LEU A 3 1.41 -5.95 1.79
CA LEU A 3 2.25 -4.99 2.50
C LEU A 3 1.62 -3.62 2.40
N LEU A 4 1.15 -3.10 3.52
CA LEU A 4 0.51 -1.79 3.60
C LEU A 4 1.52 -0.77 4.14
N HIS A 5 1.69 0.34 3.43
CA HIS A 5 2.49 1.46 3.90
C HIS A 5 1.71 2.30 4.94
N GLY A 6 2.41 3.23 5.58
CA GLY A 6 1.86 4.13 6.61
C GLY A 6 1.44 5.50 6.06
N PHE A 7 1.04 6.39 6.97
CA PHE A 7 0.69 7.77 6.64
C PHE A 7 1.92 8.54 6.12
N GLY A 8 1.79 9.20 4.98
CA GLY A 8 2.86 10.02 4.39
C GLY A 8 3.98 9.24 3.69
N SER A 9 3.83 7.92 3.53
CA SER A 9 4.72 7.06 2.74
C SER A 9 3.98 6.41 1.57
N ASP A 10 4.66 5.55 0.80
CA ASP A 10 4.06 4.75 -0.27
C ASP A 10 4.71 3.36 -0.34
N GLY A 11 4.12 2.48 -1.15
CA GLY A 11 4.55 1.09 -1.28
C GLY A 11 5.98 0.93 -1.79
N ASP A 12 6.39 1.79 -2.72
CA ASP A 12 7.73 1.76 -3.31
C ASP A 12 8.80 2.06 -2.27
N ARG A 13 8.69 3.19 -1.56
CA ARG A 13 9.71 3.60 -0.58
C ARG A 13 9.77 2.66 0.61
N ASP A 14 8.63 2.19 1.11
CA ASP A 14 8.60 1.37 2.32
C ASP A 14 9.04 -0.07 2.05
N TRP A 15 8.67 -0.66 0.91
CA TRP A 15 8.79 -2.11 0.70
C TRP A 15 9.63 -2.51 -0.51
N VAL A 16 9.56 -1.77 -1.62
CA VAL A 16 10.29 -2.11 -2.85
C VAL A 16 11.74 -1.65 -2.73
N ALA A 17 11.96 -0.36 -2.47
CA ALA A 17 13.28 0.25 -2.39
C ALA A 17 14.12 -0.32 -1.23
N THR A 18 13.49 -0.74 -0.14
CA THR A 18 14.15 -1.39 1.01
C THR A 18 14.49 -2.86 0.76
N GLY A 19 14.01 -3.44 -0.34
CA GLY A 19 14.27 -4.84 -0.72
C GLY A 19 13.36 -5.86 -0.03
N THR A 20 12.36 -5.42 0.76
CA THR A 20 11.43 -6.33 1.45
C THR A 20 10.61 -7.16 0.46
N VAL A 21 10.10 -6.54 -0.61
CA VAL A 21 9.39 -7.25 -1.68
C VAL A 21 10.26 -8.34 -2.29
N ARG A 22 11.51 -7.99 -2.65
CA ARG A 22 12.47 -8.93 -3.22
C ARG A 22 12.72 -10.12 -2.31
N ALA A 23 12.98 -9.87 -1.02
CA ALA A 23 13.25 -10.94 -0.06
C ALA A 23 12.08 -11.93 0.05
N LEU A 24 10.84 -11.42 0.05
CA LEU A 24 9.63 -12.25 0.11
C LEU A 24 9.38 -13.01 -1.20
N THR A 25 9.58 -12.38 -2.35
CA THR A 25 9.43 -13.04 -3.65
C THR A 25 10.50 -14.10 -3.87
N ASP A 26 11.76 -13.84 -3.48
CA ASP A 26 12.86 -14.81 -3.52
C ASP A 26 12.56 -16.03 -2.62
N ALA A 27 11.80 -15.83 -1.53
CA ALA A 27 11.28 -16.90 -0.68
C ALA A 27 10.00 -17.59 -1.21
N GLY A 28 9.66 -17.37 -2.49
CA GLY A 28 8.53 -18.00 -3.17
C GLY A 28 7.16 -17.46 -2.77
N ARG A 29 7.08 -16.27 -2.16
CA ARG A 29 5.80 -15.65 -1.79
C ARG A 29 5.30 -14.71 -2.87
N THR A 30 4.01 -14.79 -3.18
CA THR A 30 3.32 -13.72 -3.92
C THR A 30 3.12 -12.53 -3.00
N VAL A 31 3.50 -11.34 -3.44
CA VAL A 31 3.44 -10.08 -2.68
C VAL A 31 2.64 -9.05 -3.46
N LEU A 32 1.72 -8.37 -2.77
CA LEU A 32 0.95 -7.23 -3.27
C LEU A 32 1.30 -6.01 -2.43
N VAL A 33 1.56 -4.89 -3.08
CA VAL A 33 1.96 -3.63 -2.45
C VAL A 33 1.13 -2.49 -3.06
N PRO A 34 -0.13 -2.32 -2.64
CA PRO A 34 -0.96 -1.23 -3.12
C PRO A 34 -0.58 0.09 -2.45
N ASP A 35 -0.74 1.19 -3.17
CA ASP A 35 -0.76 2.52 -2.59
C ASP A 35 -2.16 2.84 -2.06
N LEU A 36 -2.23 3.30 -0.81
CA LEU A 36 -3.48 3.79 -0.21
C LEU A 36 -3.94 5.08 -0.92
N PRO A 37 -5.26 5.34 -1.00
CA PRO A 37 -5.80 6.59 -1.53
C PRO A 37 -5.03 7.83 -1.05
N GLY A 38 -4.62 8.68 -1.99
CA GLY A 38 -3.85 9.91 -1.75
C GLY A 38 -2.35 9.73 -1.55
N HIS A 39 -1.82 8.53 -1.77
CA HIS A 39 -0.38 8.22 -1.69
C HIS A 39 0.10 7.57 -2.98
N GLY A 40 1.42 7.64 -3.22
CA GLY A 40 2.06 7.06 -4.40
C GLY A 40 1.33 7.43 -5.69
N ASP A 41 0.96 6.41 -6.46
CA ASP A 41 0.25 6.57 -7.74
C ASP A 41 -1.28 6.49 -7.58
N SER A 42 -1.80 6.26 -6.38
CA SER A 42 -3.23 6.18 -6.10
C SER A 42 -3.87 7.59 -6.01
N PRO A 43 -5.07 7.79 -6.59
CA PRO A 43 -5.75 9.08 -6.56
C PRO A 43 -6.09 9.51 -5.14
N ALA A 44 -6.08 10.82 -4.90
CA ALA A 44 -6.50 11.40 -3.64
C ALA A 44 -8.01 11.25 -3.42
N PRO A 45 -8.46 10.98 -2.18
CA PRO A 45 -9.87 10.99 -1.84
C PRO A 45 -10.52 12.34 -2.12
N SER A 46 -11.77 12.32 -2.60
CA SER A 46 -12.52 13.54 -2.92
C SER A 46 -13.24 14.14 -1.70
N ALA A 47 -13.42 13.34 -0.64
CA ALA A 47 -14.05 13.74 0.61
C ALA A 47 -13.38 13.06 1.82
N ALA A 48 -13.44 13.69 2.98
CA ALA A 48 -12.81 13.17 4.20
C ALA A 48 -13.33 11.77 4.62
N ALA A 49 -14.60 11.47 4.34
CA ALA A 49 -15.21 10.17 4.65
C ALA A 49 -14.53 9.00 3.90
N GLU A 50 -13.92 9.26 2.75
CA GLU A 50 -13.21 8.26 1.93
C GLU A 50 -11.81 7.93 2.47
N ALA A 51 -11.25 8.76 3.37
CA ALA A 51 -9.95 8.53 3.99
C ALA A 51 -10.03 7.78 5.34
N GLY A 52 -11.24 7.38 5.77
CA GLY A 52 -11.45 6.66 7.02
C GLY A 52 -11.03 5.19 6.93
N ALA A 53 -10.65 4.59 8.07
CA ALA A 53 -10.20 3.19 8.12
C ALA A 53 -11.15 2.17 7.45
N PRO A 54 -12.49 2.26 7.58
CA PRO A 54 -13.38 1.36 6.86
C PRO A 54 -13.32 1.50 5.33
N ALA A 55 -13.22 2.73 4.83
CA ALA A 55 -13.14 2.99 3.39
C ALA A 55 -11.81 2.51 2.81
N LEU A 56 -10.70 2.76 3.52
CA LEU A 56 -9.38 2.27 3.16
C LEU A 56 -9.33 0.73 3.16
N ALA A 57 -9.93 0.07 4.15
CA ALA A 57 -9.99 -1.39 4.19
C ALA A 57 -10.81 -1.96 3.03
N ALA A 58 -11.93 -1.33 2.67
CA ALA A 58 -12.75 -1.74 1.54
C ALA A 58 -12.02 -1.60 0.18
N ALA A 59 -11.13 -0.62 0.04
CA ALA A 59 -10.33 -0.43 -1.17
C ALA A 59 -9.27 -1.53 -1.41
N LEU A 60 -9.05 -2.42 -0.43
CA LEU A 60 -8.06 -3.49 -0.48
C LEU A 60 -8.67 -4.89 -0.73
N LEU A 61 -10.00 -4.96 -0.90
CA LEU A 61 -10.76 -6.18 -1.22
C LEU A 61 -10.94 -6.32 -2.73
#